data_AF-A0A7C7AGX0-F1
#
_entry.id   AF-A0A7C7AGX0-F1
#
_cell.length_a   1.000
_cell.length_b   1.000
_cell.length_c   1.000
_cell.angle_alpha   90.00
_cell.angle_beta   90.00
_cell.angle_gamma   90.00
#
_symmetry.space_group_name_H-M   'P 1'
#
loop_
_entity.id
_entity.type
_entity.pdbx_description
1 polymer ?
#
loop_
_entity_poly.entity_id
_entity_poly.type
_entity_poly.pdbx_seq_one_letter_code
_entity_poly.pdbx_strand_id
1 'polypeptide(L)'
;IMLGIVCGIRKPLYDLFNPLIIIMRTVPVMSIIIIAIMWFKDNNVPIFVAFLMCFPIIWTNTVTGIRSTDVKLLEMCQVYKIKKLRVLKSVYLYSSLPYIQAGMISALGIGWKVTSAAEVLSLPKYSIGRFLYDSKVYLEIPDLFAWTIIIISLSFLFEGLLKFIFRSGDQHD
;
A
#
# COMPACT_ATOMS: atom_id res chain seq x y z
N ILE A 1 -4.55 6.52 -3.86
CA ILE A 1 -4.67 7.89 -3.29
C ILE A 1 -5.80 8.67 -3.95
N MET A 2 -5.75 9.02 -5.24
CA MET A 2 -6.80 9.81 -5.92
C MET A 2 -8.23 9.28 -5.69
N LEU A 3 -8.45 7.97 -5.88
CA LEU A 3 -9.75 7.36 -5.61
C LEU A 3 -10.18 7.51 -4.14
N GLY A 4 -9.24 7.38 -3.21
CA GLY A 4 -9.49 7.55 -1.77
C GLY A 4 -9.88 8.99 -1.42
N ILE A 5 -9.26 9.99 -2.05
CA ILE A 5 -9.64 11.40 -1.87
C ILE A 5 -11.08 11.63 -2.34
N VAL A 6 -11.41 11.15 -3.55
CA VAL A 6 -12.75 11.30 -4.12
C VAL A 6 -13.80 10.61 -3.26
N CYS A 7 -13.55 9.38 -2.80
CA CYS A 7 -14.46 8.63 -1.92
C CYS A 7 -14.54 9.25 -0.51
N GLY A 8 -13.46 9.84 0.00
CA GLY A 8 -13.45 10.54 1.29
C GLY A 8 -14.40 11.72 1.32
N ILE A 9 -14.47 12.48 0.22
CA ILE A 9 -15.32 13.67 0.08
C ILE A 9 -16.76 13.31 -0.27
N ARG A 10 -16.96 12.28 -1.13
CA ARG A 10 -18.28 11.91 -1.65
C ARG A 10 -18.77 10.61 -1.01
N LYS A 11 -19.67 10.74 -0.03
CA LYS A 11 -20.36 9.61 0.62
C LYS A 11 -20.93 8.55 -0.35
N PRO A 12 -21.68 8.89 -1.42
CA PRO A 12 -22.23 7.87 -2.31
C PRO A 12 -21.15 7.07 -3.06
N LEU A 13 -20.02 7.69 -3.40
CA LEU A 13 -18.89 6.98 -4.01
C LEU A 13 -18.21 6.06 -3.00
N TYR A 14 -18.08 6.50 -1.75
CA TYR A 14 -17.60 5.60 -0.69
C TYR A 14 -18.51 4.39 -0.52
N ASP A 15 -19.83 4.58 -0.43
CA ASP A 15 -20.77 3.47 -0.22
C ASP A 15 -20.74 2.47 -1.40
N LEU A 16 -20.45 2.94 -2.62
CA LEU A 16 -20.28 2.09 -3.80
C LEU A 16 -18.96 1.29 -3.79
N PHE A 17 -17.84 1.92 -3.45
CA PHE A 17 -16.51 1.27 -3.49
C PHE A 17 -16.16 0.49 -2.22
N ASN A 18 -16.71 0.86 -1.06
CA ASN A 18 -16.38 0.26 0.22
C ASN A 18 -16.60 -1.27 0.25
N PRO A 19 -17.71 -1.83 -0.28
CA PRO A 19 -17.88 -3.29 -0.37
C PRO A 19 -16.78 -3.98 -1.17
N LEU A 20 -16.36 -3.40 -2.31
CA LEU A 20 -15.28 -3.96 -3.13
C LEU A 20 -13.95 -3.97 -2.35
N ILE A 21 -13.64 -2.89 -1.64
CA ILE A 21 -12.43 -2.80 -0.81
C ILE A 21 -12.46 -3.84 0.32
N ILE A 22 -13.60 -4.06 0.96
CA ILE A 22 -13.75 -5.08 2.00
C ILE A 22 -13.48 -6.47 1.42
N ILE A 23 -14.06 -6.80 0.26
CA ILE A 23 -13.81 -8.06 -0.43
C ILE A 23 -12.31 -8.25 -0.69
N MET A 24 -11.63 -7.24 -1.25
CA MET A 24 -10.18 -7.32 -1.50
C MET A 24 -9.36 -7.61 -0.24
N ARG A 25 -9.79 -7.11 0.93
CA ARG A 25 -9.09 -7.33 2.21
C ARG A 25 -9.37 -8.69 2.84
N THR A 26 -10.55 -9.26 2.56
CA THR A 26 -10.97 -10.54 3.16
C THR A 26 -10.41 -11.74 2.40
N VAL A 27 -10.11 -11.60 1.11
CA VAL A 27 -9.63 -12.72 0.30
C VAL A 27 -8.21 -13.13 0.77
N PRO A 28 -7.98 -14.44 1.01
CA PRO A 28 -6.65 -14.92 1.37
C PRO A 28 -5.61 -14.62 0.28
N VAL A 29 -4.46 -14.10 0.69
CA VAL A 29 -3.37 -13.72 -0.23
C VAL A 29 -2.94 -14.89 -1.12
N MET A 30 -2.82 -16.09 -0.52
CA MET A 30 -2.40 -17.30 -1.22
C MET A 30 -3.35 -17.66 -2.36
N SER A 31 -4.66 -17.56 -2.14
CA SER A 31 -5.67 -17.85 -3.18
C SER A 31 -5.54 -16.90 -4.37
N ILE A 32 -5.29 -15.62 -4.11
CA ILE A 32 -5.07 -14.62 -5.16
C ILE A 32 -3.81 -14.90 -5.95
N ILE A 33 -2.71 -15.30 -5.30
CA ILE A 33 -1.46 -15.63 -5.99
C ILE A 33 -1.68 -16.79 -6.96
N ILE A 34 -2.37 -17.86 -6.54
CA ILE A 34 -2.65 -19.02 -7.38
C ILE A 34 -3.48 -18.62 -8.61
N ILE A 35 -4.54 -17.81 -8.41
CA ILE A 35 -5.36 -17.31 -9.51
C ILE A 35 -4.52 -16.44 -10.45
N ALA A 36 -3.63 -15.60 -9.91
CA ALA A 36 -2.77 -14.73 -10.70
C ALA A 36 -1.79 -15.50 -11.59
N ILE A 37 -1.25 -16.63 -11.12
CA ILE A 37 -0.36 -17.50 -11.92
C ILE A 37 -1.09 -18.06 -13.15
N MET A 38 -2.39 -18.33 -13.05
CA MET A 38 -3.17 -18.84 -14.19
C MET A 38 -3.42 -17.79 -15.28
N TRP A 39 -3.39 -16.50 -14.94
CA TRP A 39 -3.79 -15.41 -15.83
C TRP A 39 -2.61 -14.56 -16.31
N PHE A 40 -1.55 -14.48 -15.51
CA PHE A 40 -0.39 -13.62 -15.78
C PHE A 40 0.87 -14.44 -16.03
N LYS A 41 1.84 -13.84 -16.73
CA LYS A 41 3.20 -14.36 -16.82
C LYS A 41 3.89 -14.26 -15.45
N ASP A 42 4.80 -15.18 -15.16
CA ASP A 42 5.54 -15.30 -13.89
C ASP A 42 6.03 -13.95 -13.35
N ASN A 43 6.68 -13.13 -14.19
CA ASN A 43 7.23 -11.81 -13.78
C ASN A 43 6.15 -10.78 -13.39
N ASN A 44 4.91 -10.91 -13.87
CA ASN A 44 3.85 -9.95 -13.59
C ASN A 44 3.02 -10.33 -12.35
N VAL A 45 3.11 -11.58 -11.88
CA VAL A 45 2.35 -12.07 -10.73
C VAL A 45 2.68 -11.27 -9.46
N PRO A 46 3.96 -11.11 -9.04
CA PRO A 46 4.26 -10.37 -7.81
C PRO A 46 3.79 -8.91 -7.86
N ILE A 47 3.91 -8.26 -9.02
CA ILE A 47 3.47 -6.87 -9.23
C ILE A 47 1.95 -6.74 -9.04
N PHE A 48 1.19 -7.64 -9.66
CA PHE A 48 -0.27 -7.65 -9.57
C PHE A 48 -0.74 -7.85 -8.13
N VAL A 49 -0.19 -8.85 -7.44
CA VAL A 49 -0.60 -9.19 -6.07
C VAL A 49 -0.19 -8.08 -5.10
N ALA A 50 1.01 -7.50 -5.26
CA ALA A 50 1.46 -6.36 -4.48
C ALA A 50 0.52 -5.16 -4.64
N PHE A 51 0.15 -4.82 -5.88
CA PHE A 51 -0.81 -3.75 -6.14
C PHE A 51 -2.16 -4.02 -5.47
N LEU A 52 -2.70 -5.23 -5.65
CA LEU A 52 -4.01 -5.61 -5.13
C LEU A 52 -4.07 -5.55 -3.60
N MET A 53 -2.99 -5.91 -2.91
CA MET A 53 -2.91 -5.90 -1.44
C MET A 53 -2.61 -4.52 -0.87
N CYS A 54 -1.76 -3.72 -1.53
CA CYS A 54 -1.42 -2.38 -1.08
C CYS A 54 -2.55 -1.38 -1.32
N PHE A 55 -3.32 -1.56 -2.41
CA PHE A 55 -4.41 -0.67 -2.79
C PHE A 55 -5.45 -0.41 -1.69
N PRO A 56 -6.08 -1.44 -1.06
CA PRO A 56 -7.09 -1.22 -0.03
C PRO A 56 -6.53 -0.55 1.22
N ILE A 57 -5.25 -0.81 1.56
CA ILE A 57 -4.57 -0.18 2.70
C ILE A 57 -4.42 1.32 2.46
N ILE A 58 -3.87 1.70 1.31
CA ILE A 58 -3.68 3.11 0.95
C ILE A 58 -5.03 3.82 0.81
N TRP A 59 -6.00 3.18 0.16
CA TRP A 59 -7.35 3.74 0.01
C TRP A 59 -8.01 4.01 1.35
N THR A 60 -8.00 3.04 2.27
CA THR A 60 -8.64 3.17 3.58
C THR A 60 -8.02 4.29 4.39
N ASN A 61 -6.69 4.34 4.47
CA ASN A 61 -5.99 5.41 5.18
C ASN A 61 -6.25 6.79 4.56
N THR A 62 -6.29 6.89 3.23
CA THR A 62 -6.62 8.14 2.54
C THR A 62 -8.05 8.60 2.89
N VAL A 63 -9.03 7.70 2.82
CA VAL A 63 -10.43 8.02 3.14
C VAL A 63 -10.57 8.47 4.59
N THR A 64 -9.92 7.77 5.53
CA THR A 64 -9.91 8.13 6.94
C THR A 64 -9.30 9.51 7.16
N GLY A 65 -8.15 9.81 6.56
CA GLY A 65 -7.49 11.11 6.69
C GLY A 65 -8.31 12.28 6.14
N ILE A 66 -9.04 12.04 5.05
CA ILE A 66 -9.95 13.06 4.50
C ILE A 66 -11.14 13.29 5.42
N ARG A 67 -11.71 12.22 6.00
CA ARG A 67 -12.86 12.30 6.91
C ARG A 67 -12.51 12.81 8.31
N SER A 68 -11.25 12.71 8.72
CA SER A 68 -10.76 13.25 10.00
C SER A 68 -10.45 14.75 9.95
N THR A 69 -10.66 15.42 8.81
CA THR A 69 -10.47 16.87 8.69
C THR A 69 -11.48 17.59 9.59
N ASP A 70 -11.02 18.61 10.34
CA ASP A 70 -11.86 19.35 11.28
C ASP A 70 -13.03 20.05 10.57
N VAL A 71 -14.24 19.76 11.02
CA VAL A 71 -15.48 20.36 10.52
C VAL A 71 -15.47 21.88 10.72
N LYS A 72 -14.91 22.39 11.83
CA LYS A 72 -14.82 23.83 12.10
C LYS A 72 -13.94 24.55 11.08
N LEU A 73 -12.84 23.91 10.66
CA LEU A 73 -11.94 24.44 9.65
C LEU A 73 -12.65 24.52 8.27
N LEU A 74 -13.48 23.53 7.96
CA LEU A 74 -14.31 23.52 6.76
C LEU A 74 -15.40 24.59 6.81
N GLU A 75 -16.06 24.79 7.96
CA GLU A 75 -17.05 25.85 8.18
C GLU A 75 -16.42 27.25 8.02
N MET A 76 -15.23 27.48 8.59
CA MET A 76 -14.51 28.73 8.37
C MET A 76 -14.22 28.98 6.89
N CYS A 77 -13.78 27.96 6.15
CA CYS A 77 -13.56 28.08 4.70
C CYS A 77 -14.85 28.47 3.95
N GLN A 78 -16.02 28.03 4.42
CA GLN A 78 -17.32 28.41 3.84
C GLN A 78 -17.67 29.86 4.17
N VAL A 79 -17.46 30.31 5.41
CA VAL A 79 -17.70 31.71 5.84
C VAL A 79 -16.86 32.68 5.02
N TYR A 80 -15.58 32.37 4.82
CA TYR A 80 -14.66 33.16 4.00
C TYR A 80 -14.82 32.95 2.48
N LYS A 81 -15.83 32.18 2.04
CA LYS A 81 -16.12 31.89 0.62
C LYS A 81 -14.90 31.40 -0.17
N ILE A 82 -14.06 30.58 0.45
CA ILE A 82 -12.86 30.02 -0.19
C ILE A 82 -13.29 29.07 -1.32
N LYS A 83 -12.64 29.20 -2.49
CA LYS A 83 -12.91 28.32 -3.65
C LYS A 83 -12.69 26.85 -3.28
N LYS A 84 -13.62 25.98 -3.69
CA LYS A 84 -13.58 24.52 -3.41
C LYS A 84 -12.26 23.84 -3.78
N LEU A 85 -11.63 24.27 -4.88
CA LEU A 85 -10.33 23.73 -5.32
C LEU A 85 -9.20 24.05 -4.34
N ARG A 86 -9.23 25.23 -3.71
CA ARG A 86 -8.26 25.64 -2.69
C ARG A 86 -8.50 24.88 -1.39
N VAL A 87 -9.76 24.67 -1.00
CA VAL A 87 -10.10 23.82 0.16
C VAL A 87 -9.60 22.39 -0.04
N LEU A 88 -9.75 21.83 -1.24
CA LEU A 88 -9.24 20.49 -1.58
C LEU A 88 -7.72 20.39 -1.40
N LYS A 89 -6.97 21.34 -1.96
CA LYS A 89 -5.50 21.29 -1.95
C LYS A 89 -4.88 21.74 -0.62
N SER A 90 -5.46 22.72 0.06
CA SER A 90 -4.86 23.35 1.24
C SER A 90 -5.39 22.81 2.56
N VAL A 91 -6.63 22.31 2.60
CA VAL A 91 -7.22 21.79 3.85
C VAL A 91 -7.18 20.27 3.82
N TYR A 92 -7.91 19.67 2.88
CA TYR A 92 -8.04 18.21 2.84
C TYR A 92 -6.70 17.50 2.59
N LEU A 93 -5.87 17.98 1.66
CA LEU A 93 -4.59 17.32 1.36
C LEU A 93 -3.62 17.38 2.55
N TYR A 94 -3.48 18.54 3.20
CA TYR A 94 -2.58 18.69 4.35
C TYR A 94 -3.07 17.93 5.57
N SER A 95 -4.36 18.02 5.90
CA SER A 95 -4.94 17.27 7.03
C SER A 95 -4.89 15.75 6.83
N SER A 96 -4.94 15.27 5.59
CA SER A 96 -4.88 13.84 5.27
C SER A 96 -3.46 13.32 5.03
N LEU A 97 -2.45 14.19 4.85
CA LEU A 97 -1.07 13.81 4.58
C LEU A 97 -0.48 12.81 5.60
N PRO A 98 -0.58 13.01 6.93
CA PRO A 98 -0.03 12.06 7.89
C PRO A 98 -0.70 10.68 7.81
N TYR A 99 -1.99 10.64 7.49
CA TYR A 99 -2.72 9.38 7.26
C TYR A 99 -2.26 8.69 5.97
N ILE A 100 -2.05 9.46 4.90
CA ILE A 100 -1.55 8.91 3.63
C ILE A 100 -0.13 8.37 3.82
N GLN A 101 0.74 9.07 4.55
CA GLN A 101 2.08 8.60 4.93
C GLN A 101 2.02 7.30 5.75
N ALA A 102 1.18 7.24 6.79
CA ALA A 102 0.98 6.03 7.58
C ALA A 102 0.46 4.86 6.73
N GLY A 103 -0.45 5.14 5.80
CA GLY A 103 -0.96 4.17 4.83
C GLY A 103 0.12 3.65 3.88
N MET A 104 1.02 4.51 3.40
CA MET A 104 2.14 4.12 2.56
C MET A 104 3.16 3.25 3.31
N ILE A 105 3.50 3.61 4.56
CA ILE A 105 4.38 2.80 5.42
C ILE A 105 3.78 1.40 5.63
N SER A 106 2.49 1.35 5.99
CA SER A 106 1.78 0.09 6.23
C SER A 106 1.69 -0.76 4.97
N ALA A 107 1.41 -0.13 3.83
CA ALA A 107 1.34 -0.80 2.54
C ALA A 107 2.72 -1.34 2.11
N LEU A 108 3.82 -0.62 2.38
CA LEU A 108 5.16 -1.12 2.09
C LEU A 108 5.51 -2.35 2.91
N GLY A 109 5.24 -2.33 4.21
CA GLY A 109 5.53 -3.47 5.10
C GLY A 109 4.77 -4.74 4.71
N ILE A 110 3.49 -4.60 4.31
CA ILE A 110 2.70 -5.74 3.80
C ILE A 110 3.11 -6.11 2.38
N GLY A 111 3.31 -5.11 1.51
CA GLY A 111 3.67 -5.29 0.10
C GLY A 111 4.95 -6.08 -0.08
N TRP A 112 5.94 -5.87 0.79
CA TRP A 112 7.18 -6.65 0.76
C TRP A 112 6.94 -8.14 1.01
N LYS A 113 6.17 -8.47 2.06
CA LYS A 113 5.84 -9.86 2.45
C LYS A 113 5.02 -10.58 1.38
N VAL A 114 4.08 -9.86 0.77
CA VAL A 114 3.22 -10.38 -0.27
C VAL A 114 4.00 -10.61 -1.56
N THR A 115 4.86 -9.65 -1.95
CA THR A 115 5.70 -9.76 -3.15
C THR A 115 6.64 -10.95 -3.03
N SER A 116 7.33 -11.12 -1.90
CA SER A 116 8.24 -12.25 -1.70
C SER A 116 7.52 -13.59 -1.75
N ALA A 117 6.35 -13.71 -1.12
CA ALA A 117 5.52 -14.91 -1.21
C ALA A 117 5.06 -15.20 -2.65
N ALA A 118 4.69 -14.15 -3.40
CA ALA A 118 4.32 -14.29 -4.79
C ALA A 118 5.50 -14.72 -5.67
N GLU A 119 6.71 -14.20 -5.45
CA GLU A 119 7.92 -14.63 -6.16
C GLU A 119 8.26 -16.10 -5.90
N VAL A 120 8.13 -16.56 -4.65
CA VAL A 120 8.37 -17.97 -4.27
C VAL A 120 7.41 -18.92 -5.00
N LEU A 121 6.16 -18.49 -5.24
CA LEU A 121 5.13 -19.33 -5.87
C LEU A 121 5.11 -19.23 -7.40
N SER A 122 5.34 -18.04 -7.95
CA SER A 122 5.29 -17.80 -9.40
C SER A 122 6.63 -18.04 -10.09
N LEU A 123 7.72 -18.16 -9.32
CA LEU A 123 9.07 -18.39 -9.81
C LEU A 123 9.47 -17.43 -10.95
N PRO A 124 9.43 -16.10 -10.78
CA PRO A 124 9.88 -15.19 -11.82
C PRO A 124 11.40 -15.26 -12.02
N LYS A 125 11.88 -14.96 -13.22
CA LYS A 125 13.33 -14.97 -13.52
C LYS A 125 14.03 -13.88 -12.71
N TYR A 126 15.23 -14.17 -12.19
CA TYR A 126 16.07 -13.23 -11.43
C TYR A 126 15.35 -12.60 -10.23
N SER A 127 14.65 -13.42 -9.45
CA SER A 127 13.93 -12.96 -8.25
C SER A 127 14.51 -13.59 -6.99
N ILE A 128 14.43 -12.86 -5.87
CA ILE A 128 14.91 -13.33 -4.58
C ILE A 128 14.05 -14.51 -4.12
N GLY A 129 12.72 -14.44 -4.32
CA GLY A 129 11.82 -15.54 -3.99
C GLY A 129 12.09 -16.82 -4.76
N ARG A 130 12.55 -16.74 -6.02
CA ARG A 130 12.98 -17.93 -6.77
C ARG A 130 14.19 -18.61 -6.13
N PHE A 131 15.23 -17.85 -5.77
CA PHE A 131 16.40 -18.44 -5.11
C PHE A 131 16.06 -19.04 -3.74
N LEU A 132 15.16 -18.40 -2.99
CA LEU A 132 14.62 -18.96 -1.75
C LEU A 132 13.89 -20.29 -1.99
N TYR A 133 13.11 -20.37 -3.08
CA TYR A 133 12.43 -21.61 -3.48
C TYR A 133 13.43 -22.69 -3.89
N ASP A 134 14.44 -22.35 -4.68
CA ASP A 134 15.47 -23.29 -5.14
C ASP A 134 16.24 -23.87 -3.95
N SER A 135 16.71 -23.05 -3.00
CA SER A 135 17.35 -23.54 -1.76
C SER A 135 16.44 -24.47 -0.96
N LYS A 136 15.12 -24.20 -0.95
CA LYS A 136 14.13 -25.09 -0.33
C LYS A 136 13.97 -26.42 -1.08
N VAL A 137 14.08 -26.43 -2.40
CA VAL A 137 14.00 -27.65 -3.22
C VAL A 137 15.25 -28.51 -3.05
N TYR A 138 16.44 -27.89 -3.02
CA TYR A 138 17.72 -28.60 -2.84
C TYR A 138 18.07 -28.89 -1.37
N LEU A 139 17.21 -28.49 -0.43
CA LEU A 139 17.42 -28.64 1.02
C LEU A 139 18.72 -27.98 1.50
N GLU A 140 19.15 -26.91 0.82
CA GLU A 140 20.30 -26.09 1.18
C GLU A 140 19.88 -25.11 2.29
N ILE A 141 19.77 -25.65 3.51
CA ILE A 141 19.34 -24.88 4.69
C ILE A 141 20.18 -23.61 4.91
N PRO A 142 21.53 -23.61 4.77
CA PRO A 142 22.33 -22.40 4.91
C PRO A 142 21.92 -21.29 3.93
N ASP A 143 21.70 -21.63 2.66
CA ASP A 143 21.33 -20.66 1.63
C ASP A 143 19.89 -20.14 1.82
N LEU A 144 18.98 -21.01 2.28
CA LEU A 144 17.63 -20.60 2.64
C LEU A 144 17.65 -19.54 3.75
N PHE A 145 18.47 -19.70 4.78
CA PHE A 145 18.66 -18.69 5.82
C PHE A 145 19.32 -17.42 5.28
N ALA A 146 20.34 -17.53 4.43
CA ALA A 146 21.00 -16.38 3.82
C ALA A 146 20.01 -15.52 3.01
N TRP A 147 19.21 -16.14 2.14
CA TRP A 147 18.17 -15.45 1.37
C TRP A 147 17.08 -14.84 2.26
N THR A 148 16.69 -15.54 3.33
CA THR A 148 15.73 -15.00 4.30
C THR A 148 16.25 -13.73 4.98
N ILE A 149 17.53 -13.73 5.40
CA ILE A 149 18.18 -12.54 6.01
C ILE A 149 18.25 -11.39 5.01
N ILE A 150 18.54 -11.67 3.73
CA ILE A 150 18.55 -10.65 2.67
C ILE A 150 17.14 -10.02 2.53
N ILE A 151 16.08 -10.83 2.47
CA ILE A 151 14.70 -10.34 2.39
C ILE A 151 14.35 -9.45 3.59
N ILE A 152 14.72 -9.86 4.80
CA ILE A 152 14.46 -9.07 6.03
C ILE A 152 15.23 -7.75 6.00
N SER A 153 16.51 -7.80 5.64
CA SER A 153 17.38 -6.61 5.61
C SER A 153 16.88 -5.60 4.60
N LEU A 154 16.47 -6.08 3.41
CA LEU A 154 15.96 -5.22 2.35
C LEU A 154 14.58 -4.64 2.71
N SER A 155 13.71 -5.42 3.36
CA SER A 155 12.46 -4.92 3.93
C SER A 155 12.69 -3.76 4.91
N PHE A 156 13.63 -3.95 5.84
CA PHE A 156 13.95 -2.96 6.86
C PHE A 156 14.55 -1.70 6.25
N LEU A 157 15.43 -1.86 5.25
CA LEU A 157 16.03 -0.76 4.51
C LEU A 157 14.96 0.07 3.79
N PHE A 158 14.04 -0.56 3.06
CA PHE A 158 13.00 0.15 2.33
C PHE A 158 12.00 0.86 3.26
N GLU A 159 11.58 0.21 4.35
CA GLU A 159 10.69 0.84 5.32
C GLU A 159 11.39 2.02 6.03
N GLY A 160 12.67 1.85 6.39
CA GLY A 160 13.48 2.91 7.00
C GLY A 160 13.70 4.10 6.06
N LEU A 161 14.01 3.85 4.79
CA LEU A 161 14.22 4.87 3.78
C LEU A 161 12.94 5.67 3.53
N LEU A 162 11.79 5.00 3.45
CA LEU A 162 10.50 5.68 3.28
C LEU A 162 10.17 6.57 4.49
N LYS A 163 10.36 6.05 5.71
CA LYS A 163 10.16 6.85 6.94
C LYS A 163 11.10 8.05 7.01
N PHE A 164 12.35 7.88 6.57
CA PHE A 164 13.32 8.96 6.49
C PHE A 164 12.85 10.06 5.52
N ILE A 165 12.40 9.68 4.31
CA ILE A 165 11.86 10.63 3.32
C ILE A 165 10.69 11.43 3.91
N PHE A 166 9.74 10.79 4.58
CA PHE A 166 8.59 11.50 5.13
C PHE A 166 8.96 12.41 6.30
N ARG A 167 9.89 11.98 7.16
CA ARG A 167 10.36 12.80 8.28
C ARG A 167 11.16 14.03 7.82
N SER A 168 11.92 13.92 6.72
CA SER A 168 12.59 15.06 6.11
C SER A 168 11.62 16.03 5.44
N GLY A 169 10.46 15.55 4.97
CA GLY A 169 9.40 16.40 4.43
C GLY A 169 8.70 17.27 5.49
N ASP A 170 8.44 16.71 6.67
CA ASP A 170 7.78 17.42 7.78
C ASP A 170 8.67 18.49 8.45
N GLN A 171 9.99 18.50 8.20
CA GLN A 171 10.92 19.51 8.76
C GLN A 171 11.04 20.79 7.92
N HIS A 172 10.31 20.91 6.81
CA HIS A 172 10.37 22.06 5.90
C HIS A 172 9.05 22.85 5.76
N ASP A 173 8.02 22.49 6.53
CA ASP A 173 6.76 23.23 6.68
C ASP A 173 6.67 23.89 8.08
#